data_AF-A0A8U0UFN2-F1
#
_entry.id   AF-A0A8U0UFN2-F1
#
_cell.length_a   1.000
_cell.length_b   1.000
_cell.length_c   1.000
_cell.angle_alpha   90.00
_cell.angle_beta   90.00
_cell.angle_gamma   90.00
#
_symmetry.space_group_name_H-M   'P 1'
#
loop_
_entity.id
_entity.type
_entity.pdbx_description
1 polymer ?
#
loop_
_entity_poly.entity_id
_entity_poly.type
_entity_poly.pdbx_seq_one_letter_code
_entity_poly.pdbx_strand_id
1 'polypeptide(L)'
;MRIDGTEGQVQANKQVLGMKERGQVPDKDPWPVAPEVRKMGVKGPSFKPQMEGVKQTLRVTNPLARECLGELMGTFVLLMFGCSASAQVKTSRETKGQYLSANMAFSVGVMSAMYLCKGISGAHLNPAVTLSFCSLGRVPWVKLLPYALCQVLGAYLASGLVFLVYYDAIMDFSGGNLTVYGANETASIFATYPGEHLSLSSSILDQVVGTAMLMLCILPLDDQKNSPAPDALIPPIVAVVVLGIGMSMSSNCGGAINPARDLGPRLLTLTAGWGTEVFTCYNYWFWVPMMAPLLGGMVGSGMYLVFIAWHLPDLPTNPPIDSFSTKPTTEVWAQPPAPEKEGVELKTAVF
;
A
#
# COMPACT_ATOMS: atom_id res chain seq x y z
N MET A 1 76.83 -7.60 17.29
CA MET A 1 76.56 -8.63 16.25
C MET A 1 75.73 -7.94 15.17
N ARG A 2 76.35 -7.39 14.10
CA ARG A 2 76.46 -7.97 12.72
C ARG A 2 75.08 -8.40 12.18
N ILE A 3 74.33 -7.64 11.36
CA ILE A 3 74.49 -7.13 9.97
C ILE A 3 74.69 -8.24 8.92
N ASP A 4 73.76 -8.34 7.95
CA ASP A 4 73.93 -8.36 6.46
C ASP A 4 72.59 -8.81 5.81
N GLY A 5 71.97 -8.13 4.83
CA GLY A 5 72.40 -7.89 3.44
C GLY A 5 72.04 -9.13 2.59
N THR A 6 71.37 -9.13 1.44
CA THR A 6 71.35 -8.22 0.27
C THR A 6 70.34 -8.72 -0.77
N GLU A 7 69.92 -7.80 -1.64
CA GLU A 7 69.24 -8.00 -2.92
C GLU A 7 70.06 -8.84 -3.94
N GLY A 8 69.38 -9.40 -4.96
CA GLY A 8 69.90 -9.43 -6.33
C GLY A 8 70.12 -10.80 -7.01
N GLN A 9 69.35 -11.06 -8.09
CA GLN A 9 69.72 -11.61 -9.42
C GLN A 9 68.40 -11.94 -10.15
N VAL A 10 67.86 -11.11 -11.05
CA VAL A 10 68.27 -10.82 -12.45
C VAL A 10 68.71 -12.05 -13.23
N GLN A 11 67.79 -12.57 -14.05
CA GLN A 11 68.11 -13.16 -15.34
C GLN A 11 67.24 -12.49 -16.41
N ALA A 12 67.93 -11.82 -17.34
CA ALA A 12 67.36 -11.15 -18.49
C ALA A 12 67.27 -12.11 -19.68
N ASN A 13 66.26 -11.92 -20.53
CA ASN A 13 66.48 -12.04 -21.96
C ASN A 13 65.56 -11.10 -22.76
N LYS A 14 66.19 -10.29 -23.62
CA LYS A 14 65.61 -9.28 -24.51
C LYS A 14 65.23 -9.91 -25.85
N GLN A 15 64.15 -9.43 -26.47
CA GLN A 15 63.99 -9.16 -27.92
C GLN A 15 62.61 -8.48 -28.13
N VAL A 16 62.51 -7.15 -28.23
CA VAL A 16 62.65 -6.25 -29.40
C VAL A 16 61.52 -6.36 -30.44
N LEU A 17 60.71 -5.30 -30.45
CA LEU A 17 59.95 -4.59 -31.52
C LEU A 17 59.32 -5.34 -32.72
N GLY A 18 58.05 -5.02 -32.97
CA GLY A 18 57.44 -5.09 -34.30
C GLY A 18 55.94 -4.79 -34.32
N MET A 19 55.54 -3.54 -34.57
CA MET A 19 54.17 -3.18 -34.97
C MET A 19 53.78 -3.88 -36.28
N LYS A 20 52.55 -4.40 -36.37
CA LYS A 20 51.86 -4.61 -37.65
C LYS A 20 50.34 -4.59 -37.46
N GLU A 21 49.69 -3.71 -38.24
CA GLU A 21 48.23 -3.58 -38.37
C GLU A 21 47.58 -4.79 -39.05
N ARG A 22 46.24 -4.78 -38.97
CA ARG A 22 45.21 -5.39 -39.86
C ARG A 22 44.70 -6.79 -39.52
N GLY A 23 43.39 -6.81 -39.27
CA GLY A 23 42.54 -7.99 -39.39
C GLY A 23 41.09 -7.68 -38.99
N GLN A 24 40.29 -7.22 -39.95
CA GLN A 24 38.83 -7.29 -39.88
C GLN A 24 38.40 -8.71 -39.54
N VAL A 25 37.47 -8.89 -38.60
CA VAL A 25 36.80 -10.17 -38.37
C VAL A 25 35.36 -10.04 -38.88
N PRO A 26 34.84 -11.03 -39.64
CA PRO A 26 33.77 -10.83 -40.61
C PRO A 26 32.38 -11.02 -40.04
N ASP A 27 31.44 -10.35 -40.71
CA ASP A 27 30.00 -10.48 -40.66
C ASP A 27 29.52 -11.94 -40.75
N LYS A 28 28.80 -12.42 -39.72
CA LYS A 28 28.05 -13.70 -39.74
C LYS A 28 26.86 -13.65 -38.77
N ASP A 29 25.70 -13.27 -39.27
CA ASP A 29 24.45 -13.94 -38.91
C ASP A 29 24.50 -15.39 -39.41
N PRO A 30 23.99 -16.39 -38.66
CA PRO A 30 22.56 -16.68 -38.71
C PRO A 30 21.95 -17.34 -37.46
N TRP A 31 20.82 -16.83 -36.98
CA TRP A 31 19.84 -17.65 -36.25
C TRP A 31 18.43 -17.43 -36.84
N PRO A 32 17.68 -18.51 -37.13
CA PRO A 32 16.36 -18.38 -37.76
C PRO A 32 15.35 -17.77 -36.78
N VAL A 33 14.66 -16.73 -37.23
CA VAL A 33 13.51 -16.12 -36.56
C VAL A 33 12.42 -17.19 -36.38
N ALA A 34 11.93 -17.36 -35.15
CA ALA A 34 10.86 -18.31 -34.85
C ALA A 34 9.58 -17.95 -35.64
N PRO A 35 8.85 -18.93 -36.21
CA PRO A 35 7.63 -18.66 -36.95
C PRO A 35 6.53 -18.12 -36.02
N GLU A 36 5.78 -17.13 -36.50
CA GLU A 36 4.62 -16.55 -35.82
C GLU A 36 3.61 -17.64 -35.41
N VAL A 37 3.33 -17.75 -34.12
CA VAL A 37 2.24 -18.59 -33.61
C VAL A 37 0.91 -17.93 -33.99
N ARG A 38 0.32 -18.43 -35.08
CA ARG A 38 -1.05 -18.10 -35.50
C ARG A 38 -2.01 -18.49 -34.38
N LYS A 39 -2.54 -17.50 -33.63
CA LYS A 39 -3.59 -17.73 -32.62
C LYS A 39 -4.83 -18.32 -33.32
N MET A 40 -5.02 -19.64 -33.22
CA MET A 40 -6.27 -20.27 -33.59
C MET A 40 -7.34 -19.81 -32.61
N GLY A 41 -8.25 -18.96 -33.09
CA GLY A 41 -9.41 -18.50 -32.34
C GLY A 41 -10.41 -19.64 -32.14
N VAL A 42 -10.30 -20.36 -31.02
CA VAL A 42 -11.37 -21.23 -30.53
C VAL A 42 -12.40 -20.32 -29.86
N LYS A 43 -13.48 -19.98 -30.57
CA LYS A 43 -14.68 -19.37 -29.97
C LYS A 43 -15.39 -20.44 -29.14
N GLY A 44 -15.02 -20.55 -27.86
CA GLY A 44 -15.82 -21.28 -26.89
C GLY A 44 -17.22 -20.67 -26.75
N PRO A 45 -18.24 -21.46 -26.35
CA PRO A 45 -19.61 -20.96 -26.21
C PRO A 45 -19.67 -19.77 -25.25
N SER A 46 -20.30 -18.68 -25.71
CA SER A 46 -20.44 -17.42 -24.97
C SER A 46 -21.50 -17.53 -23.87
N PHE A 47 -21.09 -18.01 -22.70
CA PHE A 47 -21.85 -17.91 -21.44
C PHE A 47 -21.74 -16.48 -20.87
N LYS A 48 -22.39 -15.49 -21.49
CA LYS A 48 -22.33 -14.05 -21.10
C LYS A 48 -23.66 -13.31 -20.83
N PRO A 49 -24.86 -13.73 -21.28
CA PRO A 49 -26.05 -12.87 -21.16
C PRO A 49 -26.57 -12.64 -19.73
N GLN A 50 -26.51 -13.66 -18.85
CA GLN A 50 -27.12 -13.57 -17.51
C GLN A 50 -26.32 -12.72 -16.52
N MET A 51 -24.99 -12.69 -16.63
CA MET A 51 -24.14 -11.96 -15.69
C MET A 51 -24.24 -10.44 -15.88
N GLU A 52 -24.46 -9.96 -17.10
CA GLU A 52 -24.57 -8.52 -17.38
C GLU A 52 -25.86 -7.91 -16.80
N GLY A 53 -26.98 -8.66 -16.79
CA GLY A 53 -28.23 -8.20 -16.16
C GLY A 53 -28.12 -8.10 -14.63
N VAL A 54 -27.47 -9.08 -13.99
CA VAL A 54 -27.21 -9.05 -12.54
C VAL A 54 -26.26 -7.90 -12.18
N LYS A 55 -25.21 -7.70 -12.98
CA LYS A 55 -24.24 -6.61 -12.81
C LYS A 55 -24.88 -5.23 -12.96
N GLN A 56 -25.78 -5.03 -13.92
CA GLN A 56 -26.51 -3.77 -14.07
C GLN A 56 -27.40 -3.48 -12.85
N THR A 57 -27.94 -4.51 -12.21
CA THR A 57 -28.81 -4.39 -11.03
C THR A 57 -28.02 -4.11 -9.74
N LEU A 58 -26.86 -4.76 -9.55
CA LEU A 58 -26.05 -4.65 -8.33
C LEU A 58 -25.00 -3.53 -8.38
N ARG A 59 -24.72 -2.96 -9.55
CA ARG A 59 -23.69 -1.92 -9.68
C ARG A 59 -24.14 -0.62 -9.03
N VAL A 60 -23.44 -0.23 -7.97
CA VAL A 60 -23.57 1.11 -7.38
C VAL A 60 -23.11 2.16 -8.39
N THR A 61 -23.97 3.15 -8.64
CA THR A 61 -23.73 4.23 -9.60
C THR A 61 -23.19 5.49 -8.95
N ASN A 62 -23.60 5.79 -7.71
CA ASN A 62 -23.11 6.94 -6.96
C ASN A 62 -21.59 6.83 -6.72
N PRO A 63 -20.77 7.81 -7.16
CA PRO A 63 -19.31 7.75 -7.06
C PRO A 63 -18.81 7.59 -5.62
N LEU A 64 -19.32 8.40 -4.69
CA LEU A 64 -18.92 8.35 -3.27
C LEU A 64 -19.27 7.00 -2.66
N ALA A 65 -20.45 6.44 -2.95
CA ALA A 65 -20.83 5.13 -2.45
C ALA A 65 -19.91 4.02 -2.98
N ARG A 66 -19.45 4.11 -4.24
CA ARG A 66 -18.45 3.16 -4.79
C ARG A 66 -17.11 3.28 -4.08
N GLU A 67 -16.65 4.50 -3.82
CA GLU A 67 -15.42 4.77 -3.07
C GLU A 67 -15.50 4.22 -1.65
N CYS A 68 -16.62 4.49 -0.94
CA CYS A 68 -16.89 3.95 0.39
C CYS A 68 -16.87 2.42 0.42
N LEU A 69 -17.42 1.75 -0.59
CA LEU A 69 -17.30 0.29 -0.73
C LEU A 69 -15.85 -0.17 -0.92
N GLY A 70 -15.07 0.60 -1.69
CA GLY A 70 -13.63 0.37 -1.85
C GLY A 70 -12.87 0.47 -0.54
N GLU A 71 -13.12 1.53 0.24
CA GLU A 71 -12.52 1.74 1.56
C GLU A 71 -12.94 0.66 2.56
N LEU A 72 -14.22 0.28 2.60
CA LEU A 72 -14.72 -0.81 3.44
C LEU A 72 -14.02 -2.13 3.11
N MET A 73 -13.98 -2.51 1.83
CA MET A 73 -13.40 -3.79 1.40
C MET A 73 -11.88 -3.79 1.53
N GLY A 74 -11.21 -2.68 1.25
CA GLY A 74 -9.77 -2.55 1.42
C GLY A 74 -9.38 -2.67 2.89
N THR A 75 -10.04 -1.94 3.79
CA THR A 75 -9.76 -2.06 5.23
C THR A 75 -10.15 -3.45 5.75
N PHE A 76 -11.22 -4.06 5.24
CA PHE A 76 -11.54 -5.45 5.55
C PHE A 76 -10.37 -6.39 5.21
N VAL A 77 -9.84 -6.33 4.00
CA VAL A 77 -8.70 -7.18 3.58
C VAL A 77 -7.46 -6.90 4.43
N LEU A 78 -7.13 -5.64 4.69
CA LEU A 78 -6.01 -5.27 5.56
C LEU A 78 -6.10 -5.96 6.92
N LEU A 79 -7.25 -5.87 7.59
CA LEU A 79 -7.45 -6.43 8.93
C LEU A 79 -7.58 -7.96 8.90
N MET A 80 -8.11 -8.56 7.82
CA MET A 80 -8.12 -10.02 7.66
C MET A 80 -6.71 -10.60 7.74
N PHE A 81 -5.75 -10.03 7.02
CA PHE A 81 -4.36 -10.48 7.09
C PHE A 81 -3.72 -10.19 8.45
N GLY A 82 -3.84 -8.94 8.92
CA GLY A 82 -3.19 -8.51 10.15
C GLY A 82 -3.70 -9.24 11.40
N CYS A 83 -5.00 -9.23 11.65
CA CYS A 83 -5.59 -9.88 12.83
C CYS A 83 -5.47 -11.41 12.76
N SER A 84 -5.57 -12.03 11.58
CA SER A 84 -5.35 -13.49 11.46
C SER A 84 -3.92 -13.87 11.85
N ALA A 85 -2.92 -13.08 11.42
CA ALA A 85 -1.54 -13.32 11.82
C ALA A 85 -1.33 -13.09 13.32
N SER A 86 -1.91 -12.03 13.89
CA SER A 86 -1.88 -11.82 15.34
C SER A 86 -2.53 -12.98 16.11
N ALA A 87 -3.67 -13.49 15.62
CA ALA A 87 -4.34 -14.66 16.20
C ALA A 87 -3.45 -15.90 16.12
N GLN A 88 -2.84 -16.16 14.96
CA GLN A 88 -1.91 -17.26 14.75
C GLN A 88 -0.72 -17.19 15.70
N VAL A 89 -0.07 -16.03 15.82
CA VAL A 89 1.08 -15.83 16.71
C VAL A 89 0.67 -16.05 18.17
N LYS A 90 -0.42 -15.40 18.60
CA LYS A 90 -0.86 -15.41 20.00
C LYS A 90 -1.34 -16.80 20.44
N THR A 91 -2.31 -17.36 19.73
CA THR A 91 -2.96 -18.63 20.11
C THR A 91 -2.01 -19.83 20.00
N SER A 92 -1.02 -19.78 19.10
CA SER A 92 0.00 -20.83 18.97
C SER A 92 1.17 -20.71 19.96
N ARG A 93 1.15 -19.72 20.88
CA ARG A 93 2.28 -19.41 21.78
C ARG A 93 3.58 -19.23 21.00
N GLU A 94 3.50 -18.48 19.90
CA GLU A 94 4.60 -18.18 18.98
C GLU A 94 5.22 -19.37 18.24
N THR A 95 4.59 -20.56 18.28
CA THR A 95 5.11 -21.75 17.57
C THR A 95 4.78 -21.77 16.07
N LYS A 96 3.79 -20.96 15.64
CA LYS A 96 3.37 -20.83 14.22
C LYS A 96 3.58 -19.42 13.67
N GLY A 97 4.30 -18.57 14.38
CA GLY A 97 4.63 -17.21 13.95
C GLY A 97 5.23 -16.41 15.09
N GLN A 98 5.86 -15.29 14.75
CA GLN A 98 6.46 -14.36 15.72
C GLN A 98 6.01 -12.92 15.42
N TYR A 99 6.43 -11.98 16.27
CA TYR A 99 6.15 -10.54 16.10
C TYR A 99 6.46 -10.04 14.68
N LEU A 100 7.59 -10.45 14.11
CA LEU A 100 7.97 -10.11 12.73
C LEU A 100 6.95 -10.60 11.70
N SER A 101 6.44 -11.83 11.85
CA SER A 101 5.47 -12.40 10.93
C SER A 101 4.12 -11.66 10.97
N ALA A 102 3.70 -11.16 12.14
CA ALA A 102 2.51 -10.32 12.25
C ALA A 102 2.70 -8.99 11.49
N ASN A 103 3.86 -8.34 11.65
CA ASN A 103 4.18 -7.11 10.92
C ASN A 103 4.24 -7.33 9.40
N MET A 104 4.84 -8.44 8.95
CA MET A 104 4.85 -8.84 7.54
C MET A 104 3.44 -9.08 7.00
N ALA A 105 2.56 -9.75 7.77
CA ALA A 105 1.19 -10.00 7.35
C ALA A 105 0.38 -8.71 7.25
N PHE A 106 0.51 -7.78 8.20
CA PHE A 106 -0.10 -6.45 8.09
C PHE A 106 0.36 -5.70 6.84
N SER A 107 1.67 -5.74 6.54
CA SER A 107 2.24 -5.14 5.34
C SER A 107 1.68 -5.76 4.05
N VAL A 108 1.64 -7.10 3.96
CA VAL A 108 1.02 -7.80 2.81
C VAL A 108 -0.46 -7.48 2.70
N GLY A 109 -1.16 -7.32 3.83
CA GLY A 109 -2.54 -6.85 3.90
C GLY A 109 -2.71 -5.46 3.30
N VAL A 110 -1.84 -4.50 3.64
CA VAL A 110 -1.84 -3.14 3.05
C VAL A 110 -1.66 -3.21 1.55
N MET A 111 -0.63 -3.94 1.08
CA MET A 111 -0.35 -4.08 -0.36
C MET A 111 -1.56 -4.66 -1.11
N SER A 112 -2.13 -5.75 -0.59
CA SER A 112 -3.26 -6.45 -1.21
C SER A 112 -4.50 -5.57 -1.24
N ALA A 113 -4.80 -4.88 -0.14
CA ALA A 113 -5.92 -3.96 -0.05
C ALA A 113 -5.78 -2.79 -1.02
N MET A 114 -4.58 -2.21 -1.14
CA MET A 114 -4.31 -1.14 -2.09
C MET A 114 -4.49 -1.60 -3.54
N TYR A 115 -3.95 -2.76 -3.94
CA TYR A 115 -4.21 -3.29 -5.28
C TYR A 115 -5.69 -3.54 -5.56
N LEU A 116 -6.45 -3.95 -4.52
CA LEU A 116 -7.87 -4.23 -4.65
C LEU A 116 -8.72 -2.97 -4.89
N CYS A 117 -8.44 -1.86 -4.20
CA CYS A 117 -9.34 -0.69 -4.18
C CYS A 117 -8.72 0.64 -4.65
N LYS A 118 -7.41 0.71 -4.95
CA LYS A 118 -6.74 1.97 -5.38
C LYS A 118 -7.45 2.60 -6.59
N GLY A 119 -7.87 1.80 -7.57
CA GLY A 119 -8.57 2.28 -8.76
C GLY A 119 -10.02 2.76 -8.54
N ILE A 120 -10.56 2.61 -7.32
CA ILE A 120 -11.92 3.06 -6.98
C ILE A 120 -11.85 4.25 -6.02
N SER A 121 -11.23 4.08 -4.85
CA SER A 121 -11.23 5.09 -3.77
C SER A 121 -9.92 5.85 -3.59
N GLY A 122 -8.85 5.42 -4.26
CA GLY A 122 -7.47 5.82 -3.95
C GLY A 122 -6.81 4.98 -2.86
N ALA A 123 -7.54 4.05 -2.24
CA ALA A 123 -7.08 3.16 -1.16
C ALA A 123 -6.43 3.92 0.02
N HIS A 124 -7.20 4.79 0.68
CA HIS A 124 -6.69 5.48 1.87
C HIS A 124 -6.57 4.53 3.06
N LEU A 125 -7.62 3.72 3.29
CA LEU A 125 -7.73 2.64 4.27
C LEU A 125 -7.47 3.07 5.73
N ASN A 126 -7.35 4.37 5.96
CA ASN A 126 -6.86 4.99 7.19
C ASN A 126 -7.45 6.41 7.32
N PRO A 127 -8.16 6.72 8.42
CA PRO A 127 -8.67 8.07 8.68
C PRO A 127 -7.56 9.14 8.75
N ALA A 128 -6.37 8.82 9.24
CA ALA A 128 -5.24 9.75 9.31
C ALA A 128 -4.68 10.11 7.92
N VAL A 129 -4.60 9.13 7.02
CA VAL A 129 -4.22 9.35 5.62
C VAL A 129 -5.28 10.20 4.91
N THR A 130 -6.56 9.86 5.12
CA THR A 130 -7.68 10.61 4.53
C THR A 130 -7.69 12.07 4.98
N LEU A 131 -7.51 12.32 6.29
CA LEU A 131 -7.42 13.66 6.84
C LEU A 131 -6.23 14.44 6.27
N SER A 132 -5.07 13.79 6.16
CA SER A 132 -3.87 14.39 5.60
C SER A 132 -4.06 14.79 4.13
N PHE A 133 -4.69 13.95 3.31
CA PHE A 133 -5.00 14.33 1.94
C PHE A 133 -6.08 15.41 1.84
N CYS A 134 -7.02 15.49 2.78
CA CYS A 134 -7.97 16.61 2.85
C CYS A 134 -7.28 17.93 3.18
N SER A 135 -6.36 17.93 4.15
CA SER A 135 -5.63 19.15 4.54
C SER A 135 -4.68 19.66 3.47
N LEU A 136 -4.15 18.76 2.64
CA LEU A 136 -3.35 19.10 1.47
C LEU A 136 -4.19 19.49 0.23
N GLY A 137 -5.53 19.49 0.34
CA GLY A 137 -6.42 19.80 -0.78
C GLY A 137 -6.46 18.74 -1.89
N ARG A 138 -5.88 17.55 -1.66
CA ARG A 138 -5.87 16.42 -2.61
C ARG A 138 -7.21 15.68 -2.64
N VAL A 139 -7.98 15.75 -1.55
CA VAL A 139 -9.27 15.06 -1.40
C VAL A 139 -10.32 16.02 -0.83
N PRO A 140 -11.57 16.02 -1.35
CA PRO A 140 -12.63 16.85 -0.81
C PRO A 140 -13.01 16.47 0.62
N TRP A 141 -13.13 17.45 1.51
CA TRP A 141 -13.49 17.26 2.93
C TRP A 141 -14.79 16.48 3.15
N VAL A 142 -15.76 16.60 2.24
CA VAL A 142 -17.03 15.85 2.30
C VAL A 142 -16.84 14.32 2.29
N LYS A 143 -15.69 13.83 1.79
CA LYS A 143 -15.38 12.39 1.77
C LYS A 143 -14.81 11.87 3.09
N LEU A 144 -14.26 12.75 3.94
CA LEU A 144 -13.52 12.35 5.14
C LEU A 144 -14.34 11.46 6.08
N LEU A 145 -15.53 11.92 6.47
CA LEU A 145 -16.38 11.18 7.41
C LEU A 145 -16.93 9.88 6.80
N PRO A 146 -17.50 9.87 5.58
CA PRO A 146 -17.92 8.62 4.93
C PRO A 146 -16.80 7.59 4.80
N TYR A 147 -15.60 8.02 4.40
CA TYR A 147 -14.43 7.15 4.31
C TYR A 147 -14.09 6.56 5.69
N ALA A 148 -13.96 7.41 6.72
CA ALA A 148 -13.61 6.97 8.07
C ALA A 148 -14.61 5.95 8.64
N LEU A 149 -15.92 6.18 8.46
CA LEU A 149 -16.96 5.26 8.92
C LEU A 149 -16.89 3.91 8.18
N CYS A 150 -16.69 3.93 6.86
CA CYS A 150 -16.57 2.70 6.07
C CYS A 150 -15.28 1.93 6.38
N GLN A 151 -14.16 2.62 6.62
CA GLN A 151 -12.91 2.00 7.07
C GLN A 151 -13.11 1.31 8.43
N VAL A 152 -13.71 1.98 9.42
CA VAL A 152 -14.00 1.41 10.75
C VAL A 152 -14.93 0.20 10.62
N LEU A 153 -15.98 0.29 9.79
CA LEU A 153 -16.90 -0.83 9.54
C LEU A 153 -16.18 -2.02 8.88
N GLY A 154 -15.34 -1.76 7.88
CA GLY A 154 -14.53 -2.80 7.23
C GLY A 154 -13.61 -3.51 8.23
N ALA A 155 -12.95 -2.76 9.11
CA ALA A 155 -12.10 -3.29 10.16
C ALA A 155 -12.89 -4.14 11.18
N TYR A 156 -14.06 -3.65 11.62
CA TYR A 156 -14.96 -4.40 12.52
C TYR A 156 -15.39 -5.75 11.91
N LEU A 157 -15.85 -5.74 10.65
CA LEU A 157 -16.33 -6.95 9.96
C LEU A 157 -15.20 -7.97 9.76
N ALA A 158 -14.00 -7.51 9.39
CA ALA A 158 -12.84 -8.38 9.24
C ALA A 158 -12.46 -9.03 10.56
N SER A 159 -12.34 -8.23 11.63
CA SER A 159 -12.04 -8.77 12.95
C SER A 159 -13.10 -9.76 13.42
N GLY A 160 -14.39 -9.53 13.12
CA GLY A 160 -15.46 -10.47 13.44
C GLY A 160 -15.28 -11.81 12.72
N LEU A 161 -14.93 -11.77 11.44
CA LEU A 161 -14.62 -12.99 10.70
C LEU A 161 -13.36 -13.69 11.22
N VAL A 162 -12.31 -12.95 11.59
CA VAL A 162 -11.10 -13.53 12.21
C VAL A 162 -11.46 -14.20 13.54
N PHE A 163 -12.29 -13.58 14.38
CA PHE A 163 -12.75 -14.17 15.63
C PHE A 163 -13.48 -15.50 15.38
N LEU A 164 -14.34 -15.57 14.36
CA LEU A 164 -15.02 -16.82 13.99
C LEU A 164 -14.05 -17.88 13.46
N VAL A 165 -13.10 -17.50 12.62
CA VAL A 165 -12.10 -18.43 12.05
C VAL A 165 -11.17 -18.99 13.12
N TYR A 166 -10.78 -18.18 14.10
CA TYR A 166 -9.90 -18.56 15.20
C TYR A 166 -10.63 -18.90 16.51
N TYR A 167 -11.96 -19.08 16.47
CA TYR A 167 -12.78 -19.21 17.68
C TYR A 167 -12.26 -20.30 18.62
N ASP A 168 -12.08 -21.51 18.10
CA ASP A 168 -11.61 -22.66 18.90
C ASP A 168 -10.19 -22.41 19.47
N ALA A 169 -9.30 -21.83 18.67
CA ALA A 169 -7.94 -21.53 19.10
C ALA A 169 -7.88 -20.43 20.17
N ILE A 170 -8.74 -19.42 20.06
CA ILE A 170 -8.88 -18.35 21.07
C ILE A 170 -9.45 -18.92 22.36
N MET A 171 -10.48 -19.77 22.29
CA MET A 171 -11.10 -20.36 23.47
C MET A 171 -10.16 -21.35 24.18
N ASP A 172 -9.44 -22.18 23.43
CA ASP A 172 -8.42 -23.08 23.98
C ASP A 172 -7.29 -22.31 24.67
N PHE A 173 -6.73 -21.30 24.00
CA PHE A 173 -5.64 -20.48 24.55
C PHE A 173 -6.05 -19.72 25.82
N SER A 174 -7.26 -19.17 25.83
CA SER A 174 -7.77 -18.33 26.93
C SER A 174 -8.45 -19.12 28.06
N GLY A 175 -8.67 -20.43 27.88
CA GLY A 175 -9.48 -21.23 28.81
C GLY A 175 -10.95 -20.76 28.85
N GLY A 176 -11.45 -20.21 27.75
CA GLY A 176 -12.79 -19.64 27.63
C GLY A 176 -12.97 -18.24 28.23
N ASN A 177 -11.91 -17.62 28.76
CA ASN A 177 -11.99 -16.30 29.40
C ASN A 177 -11.37 -15.19 28.55
N LEU A 178 -12.22 -14.39 27.91
CA LEU A 178 -11.81 -13.30 27.01
C LEU A 178 -11.38 -12.07 27.81
N THR A 179 -10.07 -11.86 27.94
CA THR A 179 -9.47 -10.81 28.77
C THR A 179 -8.62 -9.83 27.96
N VAL A 180 -8.48 -8.61 28.49
CA VAL A 180 -7.75 -7.50 27.84
C VAL A 180 -6.28 -7.42 28.26
N TYR A 181 -5.96 -7.92 29.45
CA TYR A 181 -4.62 -7.93 30.03
C TYR A 181 -4.37 -9.24 30.78
N GLY A 182 -3.10 -9.52 31.06
CA GLY A 182 -2.66 -10.77 31.70
C GLY A 182 -2.08 -11.78 30.72
N ALA A 183 -1.57 -12.90 31.25
CA ALA A 183 -0.74 -13.83 30.50
C ALA A 183 -1.44 -14.49 29.29
N ASN A 184 -2.75 -14.72 29.40
CA ASN A 184 -3.56 -15.32 28.33
C ASN A 184 -4.60 -14.32 27.77
N GLU A 185 -4.32 -13.01 27.83
CA GLU A 185 -5.18 -12.02 27.17
C GLU A 185 -5.23 -12.27 25.66
N THR A 186 -6.36 -11.92 25.05
CA THR A 186 -6.60 -12.15 23.62
C THR A 186 -7.11 -10.90 22.90
N ALA A 187 -7.32 -9.79 23.61
CA ALA A 187 -7.80 -8.56 23.00
C ALA A 187 -6.77 -7.95 22.04
N SER A 188 -5.47 -8.13 22.31
CA SER A 188 -4.36 -7.63 21.49
C SER A 188 -4.25 -8.29 20.11
N ILE A 189 -4.98 -9.38 19.87
CA ILE A 189 -5.15 -9.97 18.54
C ILE A 189 -5.81 -8.95 17.58
N PHE A 190 -6.74 -8.15 18.12
CA PHE A 190 -7.65 -7.32 17.35
C PHE A 190 -7.23 -5.84 17.39
N ALA A 191 -7.16 -5.25 18.58
CA ALA A 191 -6.80 -3.85 18.80
C ALA A 191 -5.42 -3.73 19.46
N THR A 192 -4.83 -2.54 19.46
CA THR A 192 -3.53 -2.35 20.12
C THR A 192 -3.69 -1.94 21.57
N TYR A 193 -2.68 -2.25 22.39
CA TYR A 193 -2.57 -1.86 23.78
C TYR A 193 -1.11 -1.46 24.05
N PRO A 194 -0.86 -0.48 24.93
CA PRO A 194 0.49 -0.03 25.23
C PRO A 194 1.19 -1.03 26.17
N GLY A 195 2.51 -1.12 26.07
CA GLY A 195 3.32 -1.82 27.06
C GLY A 195 3.16 -1.17 28.45
N GLU A 196 3.12 -1.99 29.50
CA GLU A 196 2.90 -1.55 30.89
C GLU A 196 3.93 -0.53 31.40
N HIS A 197 5.10 -0.46 30.76
CA HIS A 197 6.18 0.47 31.10
C HIS A 197 5.98 1.90 30.53
N LEU A 198 4.97 2.12 29.67
CA LEU A 198 4.79 3.40 29.00
C LEU A 198 3.90 4.37 29.78
N SER A 199 4.33 5.62 29.85
CA SER A 199 3.47 6.74 30.22
C SER A 199 2.51 7.09 29.08
N LEU A 200 1.36 7.66 29.41
CA LEU A 200 0.39 8.16 28.42
C LEU A 200 1.03 9.15 27.43
N SER A 201 1.92 10.04 27.88
CA SER A 201 2.64 10.98 27.02
C SER A 201 3.59 10.30 26.05
N SER A 202 4.33 9.28 26.51
CA SER A 202 5.23 8.49 25.65
C SER A 202 4.43 7.73 24.58
N SER A 203 3.29 7.19 24.99
CA SER A 203 2.29 6.53 24.15
C SER A 203 1.71 7.43 23.05
N ILE A 204 1.38 8.69 23.37
CA ILE A 204 0.93 9.68 22.39
C ILE A 204 2.06 10.00 21.41
N LEU A 205 3.27 10.27 21.92
CA LEU A 205 4.43 10.59 21.09
C LEU A 205 4.73 9.46 20.10
N ASP A 206 4.73 8.21 20.58
CA ASP A 206 4.93 7.01 19.76
C ASP A 206 3.98 6.96 18.54
N GLN A 207 2.68 7.16 18.77
CA GLN A 207 1.67 7.14 17.71
C GLN A 207 1.73 8.35 16.77
N VAL A 208 2.09 9.53 17.29
CA VAL A 208 2.35 10.72 16.47
C VAL A 208 3.54 10.48 15.54
N VAL A 209 4.68 10.01 16.06
CA VAL A 209 5.90 9.81 15.27
C VAL A 209 5.70 8.70 14.24
N GLY A 210 5.11 7.56 14.62
CA GLY A 210 4.87 6.46 13.69
C GLY A 210 3.99 6.88 12.50
N THR A 211 2.94 7.67 12.76
CA THR A 211 2.03 8.13 11.70
C THR A 211 2.62 9.31 10.91
N ALA A 212 3.46 10.15 11.53
CA ALA A 212 4.21 11.18 10.82
C ALA A 212 5.19 10.56 9.82
N MET A 213 5.92 9.50 10.21
CA MET A 213 6.79 8.75 9.31
C MET A 213 6.02 8.12 8.17
N LEU A 214 4.82 7.56 8.43
CA LEU A 214 3.95 7.05 7.38
C LEU A 214 3.66 8.14 6.32
N MET A 215 3.13 9.29 6.73
CA MET A 215 2.79 10.35 5.76
C MET A 215 4.01 10.93 5.06
N LEU A 216 5.11 11.15 5.79
CA LEU A 216 6.35 11.67 5.25
C LEU A 216 6.94 10.77 4.15
N CYS A 217 6.81 9.45 4.29
CA CYS A 217 7.33 8.48 3.31
C CYS A 217 6.39 8.22 2.13
N ILE A 218 5.06 8.37 2.29
CA ILE A 218 4.11 8.06 1.20
C ILE A 218 3.76 9.27 0.33
N LEU A 219 3.81 10.50 0.87
CA LEU A 219 3.50 11.71 0.11
C LEU A 219 4.39 11.95 -1.12
N PRO A 220 5.70 11.70 -1.07
CA PRO A 220 6.57 11.88 -2.23
C PRO A 220 6.29 10.91 -3.38
N LEU A 221 5.64 9.77 -3.10
CA LEU A 221 5.47 8.69 -4.09
C LEU A 221 4.65 9.09 -5.31
N ASP A 222 3.81 10.12 -5.17
CA ASP A 222 2.96 10.66 -6.24
C ASP A 222 3.22 12.16 -6.48
N ASP A 223 4.29 12.73 -5.90
CA ASP A 223 4.63 14.13 -6.13
C ASP A 223 5.42 14.30 -7.43
N GLN A 224 4.76 14.89 -8.44
CA GLN A 224 5.31 15.10 -9.77
C GLN A 224 6.51 16.07 -9.79
N LYS A 225 6.67 16.94 -8.77
CA LYS A 225 7.86 17.81 -8.66
C LYS A 225 9.08 17.08 -8.10
N ASN A 226 8.89 15.90 -7.52
CA ASN A 226 9.96 15.07 -6.98
C ASN A 226 10.31 13.93 -7.96
N SER A 227 10.73 12.78 -7.45
CA SER A 227 10.87 11.52 -8.18
C SER A 227 9.70 10.60 -7.83
N PRO A 228 8.53 10.72 -8.50
CA PRO A 228 7.38 9.89 -8.20
C PRO A 228 7.68 8.42 -8.53
N ALA A 229 7.10 7.52 -7.73
CA ALA A 229 7.19 6.10 -7.99
C ALA A 229 6.29 5.72 -9.18
N PRO A 230 6.64 4.68 -9.96
CA PRO A 230 5.71 4.12 -10.94
C PRO A 230 4.40 3.71 -10.26
N ASP A 231 3.26 4.03 -10.88
CA ASP A 231 1.92 3.82 -10.30
C ASP A 231 1.66 2.40 -9.78
N ALA A 232 2.19 1.41 -10.51
CA ALA A 232 2.09 -0.01 -10.19
C ALA A 232 2.93 -0.43 -8.97
N LEU A 233 3.96 0.35 -8.63
CA LEU A 233 4.85 0.12 -7.49
C LEU A 233 4.46 0.91 -6.24
N ILE A 234 3.50 1.84 -6.32
CA ILE A 234 3.04 2.57 -5.13
C ILE A 234 2.53 1.60 -4.03
N PRO A 235 1.64 0.63 -4.29
CA PRO A 235 1.19 -0.32 -3.26
C PRO A 235 2.31 -1.10 -2.54
N PRO A 236 3.28 -1.75 -3.23
CA PRO A 236 4.35 -2.45 -2.54
C PRO A 236 5.30 -1.51 -1.78
N ILE A 237 5.56 -0.30 -2.27
CA ILE A 237 6.40 0.67 -1.54
C ILE A 237 5.71 1.11 -0.24
N VAL A 238 4.42 1.44 -0.30
CA VAL A 238 3.63 1.79 0.91
C VAL A 238 3.62 0.63 1.90
N ALA A 239 3.46 -0.61 1.43
CA ALA A 239 3.53 -1.79 2.27
C ALA A 239 4.90 -1.96 2.95
N VAL A 240 6.01 -1.71 2.25
CA VAL A 240 7.36 -1.74 2.82
C VAL A 240 7.56 -0.63 3.86
N VAL A 241 6.99 0.57 3.65
CA VAL A 241 7.00 1.65 4.65
C VAL A 241 6.27 1.20 5.91
N VAL A 242 5.07 0.63 5.79
CA VAL A 242 4.31 0.11 6.93
C VAL A 242 5.05 -1.02 7.63
N LEU A 243 5.70 -1.92 6.89
CA LEU A 243 6.56 -2.97 7.45
C LEU A 243 7.73 -2.38 8.24
N GLY A 244 8.41 -1.37 7.67
CA GLY A 244 9.52 -0.67 8.31
C GLY A 244 9.11 -0.05 9.64
N ILE A 245 7.98 0.68 9.67
CA ILE A 245 7.40 1.24 10.89
C ILE A 245 7.06 0.13 11.88
N GLY A 246 6.44 -0.96 11.40
CA GLY A 246 6.14 -2.14 12.20
C GLY A 246 7.38 -2.72 12.88
N MET A 247 8.45 -2.98 12.14
CA MET A 247 9.66 -3.60 12.67
C MET A 247 10.49 -2.69 13.59
N SER A 248 10.33 -1.37 13.49
CA SER A 248 11.18 -0.40 14.21
C SER A 248 10.47 0.30 15.38
N MET A 249 9.14 0.46 15.33
CA MET A 249 8.42 1.36 16.24
C MET A 249 7.18 0.74 16.89
N SER A 250 6.74 -0.45 16.46
CA SER A 250 5.47 -0.99 16.96
C SER A 250 5.54 -1.64 18.34
N SER A 251 6.73 -1.99 18.85
CA SER A 251 6.88 -2.70 20.13
C SER A 251 6.29 -1.97 21.34
N ASN A 252 6.22 -0.64 21.29
CA ASN A 252 5.72 0.18 22.39
C ASN A 252 4.19 0.06 22.52
N CYS A 253 3.46 0.34 21.42
CA CYS A 253 2.01 0.49 21.43
C CYS A 253 1.27 -0.36 20.37
N GLY A 254 1.93 -1.38 19.83
CA GLY A 254 1.39 -2.25 18.77
C GLY A 254 1.29 -1.62 17.39
N GLY A 255 1.86 -0.41 17.19
CA GLY A 255 1.90 0.27 15.89
C GLY A 255 0.53 0.53 15.28
N ALA A 256 -0.41 1.14 16.02
CA ALA A 256 -1.76 1.36 15.50
C ALA A 256 -1.75 2.20 14.22
N ILE A 257 -1.14 3.39 14.24
CA ILE A 257 -0.91 4.35 13.12
C ILE A 257 -2.12 4.64 12.19
N ASN A 258 -3.28 4.10 12.52
CA ASN A 258 -4.50 4.06 11.73
C ASN A 258 -5.69 3.94 12.70
N PRO A 259 -6.49 5.00 12.87
CA PRO A 259 -7.64 4.99 13.78
C PRO A 259 -8.67 3.90 13.47
N ALA A 260 -8.92 3.56 12.20
CA ALA A 260 -9.89 2.53 11.83
C ALA A 260 -9.40 1.12 12.17
N ARG A 261 -8.09 0.87 12.02
CA ARG A 261 -7.41 -0.39 12.37
C ARG A 261 -7.43 -0.68 13.87
N ASP A 262 -7.67 0.32 14.71
CA ASP A 262 -7.82 0.12 16.15
C ASP A 262 -9.29 0.16 16.61
N LEU A 263 -10.04 1.20 16.22
CA LEU A 263 -11.40 1.41 16.70
C LEU A 263 -12.36 0.31 16.24
N GLY A 264 -12.31 -0.11 14.97
CA GLY A 264 -13.18 -1.16 14.46
C GLY A 264 -13.03 -2.49 15.21
N PRO A 265 -11.80 -3.03 15.32
CA PRO A 265 -11.54 -4.26 16.08
C PRO A 265 -11.82 -4.12 17.59
N ARG A 266 -11.63 -2.94 18.17
CA ARG A 266 -11.96 -2.65 19.59
C ARG A 266 -13.47 -2.65 19.85
N LEU A 267 -14.26 -2.14 18.90
CA LEU A 267 -15.72 -2.23 18.95
C LEU A 267 -16.18 -3.69 18.85
N LEU A 268 -15.50 -4.51 18.03
CA LEU A 268 -15.79 -5.94 18.00
C LEU A 268 -15.55 -6.57 19.37
N THR A 269 -14.36 -6.42 19.96
CA THR A 269 -14.04 -7.07 21.23
C THR A 269 -14.99 -6.65 22.35
N LEU A 270 -15.45 -5.40 22.35
CA LEU A 270 -16.53 -4.95 23.23
C LEU A 270 -17.81 -5.79 23.06
N THR A 271 -18.28 -5.96 21.82
CA THR A 271 -19.53 -6.69 21.52
C THR A 271 -19.39 -8.22 21.61
N ALA A 272 -18.17 -8.74 21.49
CA ALA A 272 -17.89 -10.18 21.41
C ALA A 272 -17.56 -10.83 22.77
N GLY A 273 -17.44 -10.04 23.85
CA GLY A 273 -17.38 -10.57 25.22
C GLY A 273 -16.15 -10.20 26.04
N TRP A 274 -15.22 -9.38 25.55
CA TRP A 274 -14.09 -8.87 26.35
C TRP A 274 -14.49 -7.79 27.36
N GLY A 275 -15.73 -7.28 27.26
CA GLY A 275 -16.28 -6.29 28.18
C GLY A 275 -15.78 -4.87 27.95
N THR A 276 -16.17 -3.96 28.84
CA THR A 276 -15.87 -2.52 28.73
C THR A 276 -14.39 -2.19 28.96
N GLU A 277 -13.61 -3.13 29.49
CA GLU A 277 -12.18 -2.96 29.76
C GLU A 277 -11.39 -2.59 28.50
N VAL A 278 -11.86 -3.01 27.32
CA VAL A 278 -11.24 -2.65 26.03
C VAL A 278 -11.22 -1.12 25.79
N PHE A 279 -12.04 -0.35 26.52
CA PHE A 279 -12.09 1.12 26.47
C PHE A 279 -11.57 1.80 27.74
N THR A 280 -11.43 1.10 28.87
CA THR A 280 -11.04 1.72 30.15
C THR A 280 -9.61 1.39 30.59
N CYS A 281 -9.02 0.30 30.09
CA CYS A 281 -7.66 -0.12 30.44
C CYS A 281 -6.60 0.92 30.04
N TYR A 282 -5.44 0.89 30.73
CA TYR A 282 -4.27 1.73 30.46
C TYR A 282 -4.59 3.23 30.37
N ASN A 283 -5.34 3.75 31.34
CA ASN A 283 -5.79 5.15 31.39
C ASN A 283 -6.59 5.57 30.15
N TYR A 284 -7.61 4.78 29.80
CA TYR A 284 -8.46 5.01 28.64
C TYR A 284 -7.67 5.01 27.32
N TRP A 285 -6.76 4.06 27.13
CA TRP A 285 -5.86 4.02 25.97
C TRP A 285 -6.55 4.22 24.61
N PHE A 286 -7.80 3.74 24.43
CA PHE A 286 -8.53 3.75 23.16
C PHE A 286 -8.52 5.08 22.39
N TRP A 287 -8.49 6.22 23.10
CA TRP A 287 -8.54 7.52 22.43
C TRP A 287 -7.19 7.89 21.79
N VAL A 288 -6.07 7.34 22.27
CA VAL A 288 -4.73 7.60 21.74
C VAL A 288 -4.59 7.11 20.30
N PRO A 289 -4.82 5.83 19.95
CA PRO A 289 -4.76 5.37 18.56
C PRO A 289 -5.87 5.98 17.69
N MET A 290 -6.91 6.58 18.28
CA MET A 290 -7.94 7.32 17.55
C MET A 290 -7.47 8.73 17.16
N MET A 291 -6.78 9.45 18.06
CA MET A 291 -6.47 10.88 17.89
C MET A 291 -5.00 11.15 17.54
N ALA A 292 -4.05 10.45 18.16
CA ALA A 292 -2.63 10.68 17.97
C ALA A 292 -2.18 10.41 16.51
N PRO A 293 -2.68 9.38 15.80
CA PRO A 293 -2.39 9.21 14.39
C PRO A 293 -2.89 10.35 13.50
N LEU A 294 -4.06 10.95 13.81
CA LEU A 294 -4.56 12.10 13.05
C LEU A 294 -3.58 13.28 13.14
N LEU A 295 -3.09 13.57 14.36
CA LEU A 295 -2.06 14.57 14.58
C LEU A 295 -0.75 14.21 13.89
N GLY A 296 -0.30 12.96 14.03
CA GLY A 296 0.92 12.46 13.38
C GLY A 296 0.88 12.61 11.86
N GLY A 297 -0.23 12.23 11.22
CA GLY A 297 -0.39 12.38 9.77
C GLY A 297 -0.27 13.84 9.31
N MET A 298 -0.87 14.77 10.06
CA MET A 298 -0.74 16.20 9.80
C MET A 298 0.68 16.70 9.99
N VAL A 299 1.38 16.26 11.05
CA VAL A 299 2.79 16.59 11.30
C VAL A 299 3.68 16.09 10.17
N GLY A 300 3.57 14.81 9.79
CA GLY A 300 4.35 14.23 8.69
C GLY A 300 4.10 14.93 7.35
N SER A 301 2.85 15.29 7.08
CA SER A 301 2.47 16.07 5.90
C SER A 301 3.08 17.47 5.90
N GLY A 302 3.02 18.17 7.04
CA GLY A 302 3.67 19.46 7.22
C GLY A 302 5.19 19.38 7.06
N MET A 303 5.82 18.34 7.61
CA MET A 303 7.26 18.10 7.44
C MET A 303 7.63 17.93 5.96
N TYR A 304 6.86 17.13 5.21
CA TYR A 304 7.10 16.97 3.77
C TYR A 304 6.98 18.30 3.03
N LEU A 305 5.93 19.09 3.30
CA LEU A 305 5.75 20.40 2.66
C LEU A 305 6.90 21.36 2.95
N VAL A 306 7.19 21.58 4.23
CA VAL A 306 8.14 22.59 4.69
C VAL A 306 9.55 22.24 4.27
N PHE A 307 9.98 20.99 4.49
CA PHE A 307 11.39 20.62 4.31
C PHE A 307 11.71 20.09 2.92
N ILE A 308 10.73 19.58 2.17
CA ILE A 308 10.97 18.97 0.84
C ILE A 308 10.19 19.70 -0.24
N ALA A 309 8.86 19.68 -0.21
CA ALA A 309 8.03 20.07 -1.36
C ALA A 309 8.22 21.54 -1.77
N TRP A 310 8.35 22.46 -0.81
CA TRP A 310 8.59 23.89 -1.09
C TRP A 310 10.00 24.20 -1.63
N HIS A 311 10.92 23.23 -1.56
CA HIS A 311 12.28 23.36 -2.06
C HIS A 311 12.50 22.63 -3.40
N LEU A 312 11.49 21.95 -3.93
CA LEU A 312 11.56 21.31 -5.23
C LEU A 312 11.46 22.35 -6.36
N PRO A 313 12.23 22.22 -7.45
CA PRO A 313 12.10 23.07 -8.62
C PRO A 313 10.68 23.02 -9.19
N ASP A 314 10.22 24.13 -9.75
CA ASP A 314 8.97 24.12 -10.50
C ASP A 314 9.09 23.30 -11.79
N LEU A 315 7.98 22.67 -12.17
CA LEU A 315 7.92 21.93 -13.43
C LEU A 315 8.10 22.89 -14.61
N PRO A 316 8.83 22.49 -15.67
CA PRO A 316 8.98 23.31 -16.87
C PRO A 316 7.61 23.70 -17.42
N THR A 317 7.38 25.00 -17.63
CA THR A 317 6.10 25.53 -18.13
C THR A 317 5.79 25.10 -19.57
N ASN A 318 6.80 24.61 -20.29
CA ASN A 318 6.69 23.89 -21.56
C ASN A 318 7.66 22.70 -21.50
N PRO A 319 7.19 21.43 -21.51
CA PRO A 319 8.10 20.32 -21.70
C PRO A 319 8.80 20.49 -23.06
N PRO A 320 10.12 20.25 -23.16
CA PRO A 320 10.78 20.21 -24.45
C PRO A 320 10.03 19.24 -25.36
N ILE A 321 9.69 19.67 -26.58
CA ILE A 321 9.27 18.77 -27.65
C ILE A 321 10.53 18.05 -28.11
N ASP A 322 11.06 17.16 -27.28
CA ASP A 322 12.12 16.25 -27.70
C ASP A 322 11.50 14.94 -28.13
N SER A 323 11.55 14.77 -29.44
CA SER A 323 11.35 13.58 -30.23
C SER A 323 11.97 12.33 -29.58
N PHE A 324 11.25 11.21 -29.71
CA PHE A 324 11.61 9.84 -29.31
C PHE A 324 11.30 9.43 -27.86
N SER A 325 10.01 9.37 -27.55
CA SER A 325 9.49 8.33 -26.65
C SER A 325 8.28 7.66 -27.32
N THR A 326 8.51 6.49 -27.93
CA THR A 326 7.46 5.62 -28.40
C THR A 326 6.87 4.87 -27.21
N LYS A 327 5.76 5.38 -26.66
CA LYS A 327 4.64 4.55 -26.19
C LYS A 327 3.37 5.40 -26.05
N PRO A 328 2.21 4.90 -26.51
CA PRO A 328 1.06 5.74 -26.80
C PRO A 328 0.20 5.96 -25.56
N THR A 329 -0.09 7.21 -25.25
CA THR A 329 -1.25 7.62 -24.46
C THR A 329 -2.53 7.42 -25.28
N THR A 330 -3.51 6.78 -24.64
CA THR A 330 -4.96 6.93 -24.87
C THR A 330 -5.54 6.49 -26.23
N GLU A 331 -5.96 5.23 -26.33
CA GLU A 331 -7.25 4.92 -26.99
C GLU A 331 -8.35 4.92 -25.92
N VAL A 332 -8.87 6.12 -25.67
CA VAL A 332 -10.21 6.31 -25.13
C VAL A 332 -11.18 5.93 -26.24
N TRP A 333 -12.21 5.17 -25.88
CA TRP A 333 -13.33 4.73 -26.73
C TRP A 333 -14.01 5.87 -27.51
N ALA A 334 -13.45 6.26 -28.65
CA ALA A 334 -14.17 7.01 -29.68
C ALA A 334 -14.72 6.01 -30.71
N GLN A 335 -16.04 5.99 -30.86
CA GLN A 335 -16.74 5.26 -31.91
C GLN A 335 -16.20 5.66 -33.30
N PRO A 336 -16.08 4.74 -34.27
CA PRO A 336 -15.69 5.13 -35.63
C PRO A 336 -16.76 6.06 -36.24
N PRO A 337 -16.36 7.17 -36.90
CA PRO A 337 -17.31 8.01 -37.60
C PRO A 337 -17.92 7.25 -38.80
N ALA A 338 -19.20 7.50 -39.05
CA ALA A 338 -19.93 6.93 -40.18
C ALA A 338 -19.31 7.39 -41.52
N PRO A 339 -19.35 6.56 -42.58
CA PRO A 339 -18.83 6.97 -43.89
C PRO A 339 -19.71 8.09 -44.48
N GLU A 340 -19.14 9.28 -44.58
CA GLU A 340 -19.73 10.42 -45.27
C GLU A 340 -19.65 10.18 -46.77
N LYS A 341 -20.79 10.28 -47.45
CA LYS A 341 -20.92 10.03 -48.89
C LYS A 341 -20.36 11.23 -49.66
N GLU A 342 -19.26 11.05 -50.37
CA GLU A 342 -18.89 11.96 -51.46
C GLU A 342 -19.96 11.89 -52.57
N GLY A 343 -20.50 13.05 -52.95
CA GLY A 343 -21.59 13.12 -53.93
C GLY A 343 -21.91 14.53 -54.39
N VAL A 344 -20.99 15.12 -55.16
CA VAL A 344 -21.21 16.05 -56.29
C VAL A 344 -21.98 17.36 -56.01
N GLU A 345 -21.25 18.48 -55.99
CA GLU A 345 -21.79 19.82 -56.24
C GLU A 345 -22.38 19.91 -57.67
N LEU A 346 -23.66 20.30 -57.76
CA LEU A 346 -24.23 20.91 -58.97
C LEU A 346 -24.68 22.33 -58.60
N LYS A 347 -23.92 23.32 -59.08
CA LYS A 347 -24.29 24.74 -59.09
C LYS A 347 -25.12 25.05 -60.33
N THR A 348 -26.35 25.52 -60.11
CA THR A 348 -27.17 26.39 -60.99
C THR A 348 -28.50 26.62 -60.24
N ALA A 349 -29.22 27.73 -60.27
CA ALA A 349 -29.04 29.13 -60.64
C ALA A 349 -30.26 29.86 -60.04
N VAL A 350 -30.10 31.15 -59.72
CA VAL A 350 -31.07 32.27 -59.84
C VAL A 350 -32.56 31.92 -59.79
N PHE A 351 -33.28 32.40 -58.76
CA PHE A 351 -34.18 33.57 -58.79
C PHE A 351 -34.48 34.05 -57.36
#